data_AF-A0A968T0X1-F1
#
_entry.id   AF-A0A968T0X1-F1
#
_cell.length_a   1.000
_cell.length_b   1.000
_cell.length_c   1.000
_cell.angle_alpha   90.00
_cell.angle_beta   90.00
_cell.angle_gamma   90.00
#
_symmetry.space_group_name_H-M   'P 1'
#
loop_
_entity.id
_entity.type
_entity.pdbx_description
1 polymer ?
#
loop_
_entity_poly.entity_id
_entity_poly.type
_entity_poly.pdbx_seq_one_letter_code
_entity_poly.pdbx_strand_id
1 'polypeptide(L)'
;MTDSSNNKTSSPSLNIYFQHLFSKQENITCSFYGLNNSTTYNRYYTEDYENKHNIDLISNVKEKQLGGGVSLLYEKQIKTGIINIGLTERSTFTRDNYNNTWNSSQSSNKTDLDLHNLYLYAQFGNKWKRLYYRIGVGANSLFQSVNNDTRRYTVFRPSVALTYSLSNSFEINYTGSVYPTMPTLSAISSYDQKIDSCSCKEEIRR
;
A
#
# COMPACT_ATOMS: atom_id res chain seq x y z
N MET A 1 33.70 -1.18 20.46
CA MET A 1 32.46 -0.98 19.67
C MET A 1 31.36 -1.85 20.26
N THR A 2 30.22 -1.24 20.59
CA THR A 2 29.03 -1.91 21.15
C THR A 2 27.81 -1.50 20.35
N ASP A 3 27.03 -2.45 19.85
CA ASP A 3 25.77 -2.21 19.13
C ASP A 3 24.67 -3.09 19.73
N SER A 4 23.58 -2.45 20.16
CA SER A 4 22.42 -3.11 20.74
C SER A 4 21.15 -2.54 20.12
N SER A 5 20.27 -3.42 19.65
CA SER A 5 18.98 -3.02 19.11
C SER A 5 17.84 -3.86 19.67
N ASN A 6 16.68 -3.24 19.82
CA ASN A 6 15.46 -3.88 20.29
C ASN A 6 14.28 -3.41 19.45
N ASN A 7 13.44 -4.36 19.03
CA ASN A 7 12.24 -4.10 18.24
C ASN A 7 10.99 -4.64 18.95
N LYS A 8 9.88 -3.91 18.83
CA LYS A 8 8.57 -4.36 19.28
C LYS A 8 7.54 -3.97 18.23
N THR A 9 6.79 -4.96 17.74
CA THR A 9 5.75 -4.76 16.73
C THR A 9 4.43 -5.36 17.20
N SER A 10 3.33 -4.67 16.91
CA SER A 10 1.96 -5.11 17.16
C SER A 10 1.11 -4.77 15.95
N SER A 11 0.42 -5.76 15.38
CA SER A 11 -0.33 -5.60 14.12
C SER A 11 -1.72 -6.25 14.15
N PRO A 12 -2.61 -5.91 15.10
CA PRO A 12 -3.99 -6.37 15.05
C PRO A 12 -4.70 -5.91 13.77
N SER A 13 -5.48 -6.81 13.19
CA SER A 13 -6.30 -6.57 12.01
C SER A 13 -7.66 -7.25 12.13
N LEU A 14 -8.67 -6.70 11.46
CA LEU A 14 -10.02 -7.23 11.40
C LEU A 14 -10.48 -7.24 9.94
N ASN A 15 -11.07 -8.34 9.48
CA ASN A 15 -11.69 -8.46 8.16
C ASN A 15 -13.09 -9.05 8.34
N ILE A 16 -14.10 -8.38 7.77
CA ILE A 16 -15.50 -8.82 7.81
C ILE A 16 -15.99 -8.91 6.37
N TYR A 17 -16.68 -10.01 6.06
CA TYR A 17 -17.25 -10.28 4.74
C TYR A 17 -18.74 -10.54 4.85
N PHE A 18 -19.51 -9.91 3.97
CA PHE A 18 -20.95 -10.10 3.86
C PHE A 18 -21.34 -10.23 2.39
N GLN A 19 -22.24 -11.16 2.09
CA GLN A 19 -22.77 -11.34 0.75
C GLN A 19 -24.27 -11.54 0.81
N HIS A 20 -24.97 -10.86 -0.09
CA HIS A 20 -26.41 -10.99 -0.25
C HIS A 20 -26.74 -11.38 -1.69
N LEU A 21 -27.57 -12.41 -1.84
CA LEU A 21 -28.07 -12.91 -3.12
C LEU A 21 -29.47 -12.33 -3.34
N PHE A 22 -29.61 -11.40 -4.29
CA PHE A 22 -30.93 -10.89 -4.70
C PHE A 22 -31.69 -11.92 -5.54
N SER A 23 -30.94 -12.69 -6.35
CA SER A 23 -31.47 -13.81 -7.12
C SER A 23 -30.36 -14.85 -7.38
N LYS A 24 -30.69 -15.94 -8.08
CA LYS A 24 -29.68 -16.92 -8.53
C LYS A 24 -28.61 -16.32 -9.46
N GLN A 25 -28.88 -15.15 -10.06
CA GLN A 25 -28.04 -14.50 -11.07
C GLN A 25 -27.53 -13.13 -10.62
N GLU A 26 -27.82 -12.71 -9.38
CA GLU A 26 -27.54 -11.35 -8.93
C GLU A 26 -27.15 -11.34 -7.46
N ASN A 27 -26.00 -10.75 -7.17
CA ASN A 27 -25.48 -10.66 -5.82
C ASN A 27 -24.79 -9.31 -5.57
N ILE A 28 -24.72 -8.97 -4.29
CA ILE A 28 -23.82 -7.94 -3.80
C ILE A 28 -22.95 -8.51 -2.69
N THR A 29 -21.68 -8.21 -2.77
CA THR A 29 -20.67 -8.55 -1.78
C THR A 29 -20.12 -7.26 -1.18
N CYS A 30 -20.04 -7.23 0.14
CA CYS A 30 -19.42 -6.17 0.91
C CYS A 30 -18.30 -6.77 1.76
N SER A 31 -17.15 -6.11 1.78
CA SER A 31 -16.07 -6.45 2.71
C SER A 31 -15.57 -5.20 3.41
N PHE A 32 -15.35 -5.31 4.71
CA PHE A 32 -14.71 -4.28 5.52
C PHE A 32 -13.40 -4.82 6.06
N TYR A 33 -12.37 -3.99 6.11
CA TYR A 33 -11.15 -4.30 6.83
C TYR A 33 -10.66 -3.14 7.66
N GLY A 34 -9.96 -3.46 8.75
CA GLY A 34 -9.28 -2.51 9.62
C GLY A 34 -7.95 -3.08 10.09
N LEU A 35 -6.97 -2.21 10.27
CA LEU A 35 -5.66 -2.53 10.81
C LEU A 35 -5.18 -1.44 11.74
N ASN A 36 -4.42 -1.83 12.76
CA ASN A 36 -3.74 -0.91 13.67
C ASN A 36 -2.34 -1.45 13.95
N ASN A 37 -1.36 -0.98 13.21
CA ASN A 37 0.04 -1.36 13.34
C ASN A 37 0.78 -0.39 14.25
N SER A 38 1.63 -0.90 15.12
CA SER A 38 2.58 -0.09 15.89
C SER A 38 3.92 -0.81 15.95
N THR A 39 4.97 -0.09 15.59
CA THR A 39 6.35 -0.56 15.65
C THR A 39 7.19 0.43 16.45
N THR A 40 7.97 -0.09 17.39
CA THR A 40 9.00 0.67 18.10
C THR A 40 10.34 0.00 17.86
N TYR A 41 11.31 0.76 17.38
CA TYR A 41 12.68 0.32 17.16
C TYR A 41 13.64 1.24 17.92
N ASN A 42 14.45 0.66 18.77
CA ASN A 42 15.47 1.36 19.54
C ASN A 42 16.84 0.77 19.19
N ARG A 43 17.82 1.61 18.84
CA ARG A 43 19.22 1.22 18.64
C ARG A 43 20.12 2.11 19.47
N TYR A 44 21.08 1.49 20.14
CA TYR A 44 22.17 2.13 20.86
C TYR A 44 23.48 1.65 20.26
N TYR A 45 24.27 2.58 19.74
CA TYR A 45 25.56 2.32 19.12
C TYR A 45 26.62 3.20 19.77
N THR A 46 27.72 2.58 20.22
CA THR A 46 28.88 3.27 20.76
C THR A 46 30.16 2.75 20.11
N GLU A 47 30.99 3.69 19.66
CA GLU A 47 32.32 3.41 19.14
C GLU A 47 33.37 4.15 19.96
N ASP A 48 34.21 3.36 20.64
CA ASP A 48 35.34 3.87 21.43
C ASP A 48 36.60 3.87 20.55
N TYR A 49 37.26 5.02 20.46
CA TYR A 49 38.56 5.16 19.80
C TYR A 49 39.61 5.47 20.87
N GLU A 50 40.74 4.73 20.87
CA GLU A 50 41.88 5.10 21.71
C GLU A 50 42.31 6.55 21.39
N ASN A 51 42.28 7.41 22.41
CA ASN A 51 42.65 8.84 22.37
C ASN A 51 41.71 9.84 21.64
N LYS A 52 40.42 9.53 21.39
CA LYS A 52 39.45 10.53 20.87
C LYS A 52 38.05 10.40 21.49
N HIS A 53 37.24 11.45 21.27
CA HIS A 53 35.85 11.58 21.73
C HIS A 53 35.00 10.37 21.30
N ASN A 54 34.32 9.73 22.26
CA ASN A 54 33.44 8.60 22.00
C ASN A 54 32.30 9.02 21.06
N ILE A 55 31.95 8.14 20.12
CA ILE A 55 30.76 8.33 19.28
C ILE A 55 29.60 7.58 19.94
N ASP A 56 28.61 8.31 20.44
CA ASP A 56 27.36 7.74 20.95
C ASP A 56 26.20 8.10 20.02
N LEU A 57 25.56 7.09 19.42
CA LEU A 57 24.34 7.21 18.62
C LEU A 57 23.18 6.48 19.31
N ILE A 58 22.13 7.22 19.63
CA ILE A 58 20.87 6.68 20.15
C ILE A 58 19.77 6.99 19.14
N SER A 59 19.25 5.94 18.47
CA SER A 59 18.14 6.07 17.52
C SER A 59 16.86 5.43 18.09
N ASN A 60 15.79 6.20 18.14
CA ASN A 60 14.45 5.76 18.55
C ASN A 60 13.45 6.06 17.44
N VAL A 61 12.89 5.01 16.84
CA VAL A 61 11.91 5.09 15.77
C VAL A 61 10.59 4.52 16.28
N LYS A 62 9.53 5.33 16.24
CA LYS A 62 8.18 4.91 16.60
C LYS A 62 7.25 5.18 15.44
N GLU A 63 6.78 4.11 14.82
CA GLU A 63 5.78 4.13 13.76
C GLU A 63 4.43 3.66 14.33
N LYS A 64 3.38 4.40 13.99
CA LYS A 64 1.98 4.00 14.22
C LYS A 64 1.21 4.17 12.93
N GLN A 65 0.52 3.11 12.51
CA GLN A 65 -0.31 3.12 11.32
C GLN A 65 -1.71 2.63 11.67
N LEU A 66 -2.71 3.46 11.39
CA LEU A 66 -4.12 3.11 11.50
C LEU A 66 -4.71 3.13 10.11
N GLY A 67 -5.45 2.09 9.74
CA GLY A 67 -6.03 2.04 8.41
C GLY A 67 -7.27 1.19 8.36
N GLY A 68 -8.05 1.39 7.32
CA GLY A 68 -9.21 0.60 7.03
C GLY A 68 -9.71 0.83 5.63
N GLY A 69 -10.78 0.12 5.30
CA GLY A 69 -11.42 0.28 4.02
C GLY A 69 -12.65 -0.58 3.87
N VAL A 70 -13.41 -0.25 2.85
CA VAL A 70 -14.63 -0.94 2.46
C VAL A 70 -14.58 -1.26 0.98
N SER A 71 -15.07 -2.44 0.60
CA SER A 71 -15.27 -2.80 -0.80
C SER A 71 -16.70 -3.29 -1.00
N LEU A 72 -17.32 -2.83 -2.08
CA LEU A 72 -18.62 -3.25 -2.57
C LEU A 72 -18.43 -3.83 -3.97
N LEU A 73 -19.02 -4.99 -4.23
CA LEU A 73 -19.02 -5.64 -5.52
C LEU A 73 -20.44 -6.08 -5.84
N TYR A 74 -21.00 -5.56 -6.92
CA TYR A 74 -22.26 -6.00 -7.48
C TYR A 74 -21.98 -6.86 -8.71
N GLU A 75 -22.53 -8.07 -8.74
CA GLU A 75 -22.45 -8.98 -9.86
C GLU A 75 -23.85 -9.31 -10.38
N LYS A 76 -24.03 -9.22 -11.70
CA LYS A 76 -25.26 -9.59 -12.39
C LYS A 76 -24.97 -10.43 -13.62
N GLN A 77 -25.49 -11.64 -13.64
CA GLN A 77 -25.49 -12.49 -14.83
C GLN A 77 -26.68 -12.13 -15.72
N ILE A 78 -26.41 -11.88 -16.99
CA ILE A 78 -27.38 -11.60 -18.03
C ILE A 78 -27.26 -12.64 -19.14
N LYS A 79 -28.23 -12.70 -20.07
CA LYS A 79 -28.22 -13.68 -21.17
C LYS A 79 -26.93 -13.63 -22.01
N THR A 80 -26.32 -12.46 -22.12
CA THR A 80 -25.14 -12.20 -22.95
C THR A 80 -23.83 -12.20 -22.17
N GLY A 81 -23.81 -12.52 -20.86
CA GLY A 81 -22.57 -12.50 -20.07
C GLY A 81 -22.78 -12.12 -18.61
N ILE A 82 -21.73 -11.61 -17.97
CA ILE A 82 -21.71 -11.22 -16.56
C ILE A 82 -21.20 -9.78 -16.47
N ILE A 83 -21.97 -8.94 -15.78
CA ILE A 83 -21.59 -7.57 -15.44
C ILE A 83 -21.12 -7.56 -13.98
N ASN A 84 -19.97 -6.94 -13.75
CA ASN A 84 -19.40 -6.71 -12.43
C ASN A 84 -19.17 -5.22 -12.24
N ILE A 85 -19.65 -4.65 -11.15
CA ILE A 85 -19.41 -3.26 -10.77
C ILE A 85 -18.84 -3.27 -9.36
N GLY A 86 -17.66 -2.68 -9.17
CA GLY A 86 -17.01 -2.67 -7.87
C GLY A 86 -16.53 -1.29 -7.46
N LEU A 87 -16.61 -1.03 -6.16
CA LEU A 87 -16.14 0.16 -5.49
C LEU A 87 -15.28 -0.26 -4.31
N THR A 88 -14.08 0.28 -4.18
CA THR A 88 -13.21 0.06 -3.03
C THR A 88 -12.69 1.39 -2.52
N GLU A 89 -12.90 1.68 -1.25
CA GLU A 89 -12.30 2.80 -0.54
C GLU A 89 -11.28 2.26 0.47
N ARG A 90 -10.09 2.84 0.47
CA ARG A 90 -9.00 2.52 1.40
C ARG A 90 -8.42 3.80 1.96
N SER A 91 -8.39 3.88 3.27
CA SER A 91 -7.91 5.04 4.01
C SER A 91 -6.88 4.59 5.05
N THR A 92 -5.68 5.19 5.03
CA THR A 92 -4.60 4.84 5.96
C THR A 92 -3.88 6.09 6.42
N PHE A 93 -3.74 6.23 7.74
CA PHE A 93 -2.93 7.23 8.40
C PHE A 93 -1.69 6.55 8.99
N THR A 94 -0.51 7.10 8.72
CA THR A 94 0.76 6.64 9.28
C THR A 94 1.49 7.82 9.93
N ARG A 95 2.00 7.61 11.14
CA ARG A 95 2.79 8.59 11.89
C ARG A 95 4.10 7.97 12.30
N ASP A 96 5.18 8.60 11.86
CA ASP A 96 6.54 8.23 12.20
C ASP A 96 7.15 9.31 13.07
N ASN A 97 7.68 8.91 14.22
CA ASN A 97 8.50 9.77 15.06
C ASN A 97 9.91 9.18 15.10
N TYR A 98 10.88 9.98 14.66
CA TYR A 98 12.28 9.62 14.60
C TYR A 98 13.05 10.56 15.52
N ASN A 99 13.64 10.01 16.58
CA ASN A 99 14.50 10.74 17.51
C ASN A 99 15.91 10.15 17.44
N ASN A 100 16.91 10.99 17.18
CA ASN A 100 18.31 10.61 17.19
C ASN A 100 19.10 11.54 18.13
N THR A 101 20.01 10.95 18.91
CA THR A 101 21.02 11.69 19.67
C THR A 101 22.40 11.27 19.18
N TRP A 102 23.20 12.23 18.72
CA TRP A 102 24.58 12.03 18.27
C TRP A 102 25.50 12.99 19.03
N ASN A 103 26.46 12.47 19.79
CA ASN A 103 27.45 13.28 20.55
C ASN A 103 26.83 14.49 21.24
N SER A 104 25.79 14.23 22.06
CA SER A 104 25.00 15.23 22.81
C SER A 104 24.14 16.20 21.97
N SER A 105 24.12 16.07 20.65
CA SER A 105 23.19 16.80 19.77
C SER A 105 21.92 15.98 19.54
N GLN A 106 20.75 16.56 19.84
CA GLN A 106 19.45 15.91 19.67
C GLN A 106 18.77 16.40 18.39
N SER A 107 18.21 15.46 17.60
CA SER A 107 17.36 15.74 16.45
C SER A 107 16.09 14.91 16.57
N SER A 108 14.93 15.54 16.47
CA SER A 108 13.62 14.87 16.45
C SER A 108 12.84 15.29 15.22
N ASN A 109 12.38 14.33 14.43
CA ASN A 109 11.53 14.55 13.27
C ASN A 109 10.23 13.76 13.42
N LYS A 110 9.14 14.39 12.98
CA LYS A 110 7.82 13.78 12.93
C LYS A 110 7.29 13.88 11.51
N THR A 111 6.86 12.75 10.96
CA THR A 111 6.23 12.68 9.63
C THR A 111 4.85 12.08 9.78
N ASP A 112 3.83 12.83 9.34
CA ASP A 112 2.45 12.36 9.26
C ASP A 112 2.11 12.12 7.78
N LEU A 113 1.58 10.94 7.46
CA LEU A 113 1.16 10.52 6.12
C LEU A 113 -0.32 10.10 6.15
N ASP A 114 -1.15 10.79 5.37
CA ASP A 114 -2.52 10.39 5.07
C ASP A 114 -2.61 9.89 3.63
N LEU A 115 -3.17 8.71 3.43
CA LEU A 115 -3.46 8.15 2.11
C LEU A 115 -4.93 7.75 2.04
N HIS A 116 -5.60 8.22 0.99
CA HIS A 116 -6.96 7.85 0.66
C HIS A 116 -7.02 7.41 -0.80
N ASN A 117 -7.50 6.20 -1.06
CA ASN A 117 -7.60 5.62 -2.39
C ASN A 117 -9.03 5.13 -2.61
N LEU A 118 -9.70 5.75 -3.58
CA LEU A 118 -11.01 5.34 -4.04
C LEU A 118 -10.89 4.73 -5.43
N TYR A 119 -11.26 3.46 -5.57
CA TYR A 119 -11.28 2.73 -6.83
C TYR A 119 -12.72 2.41 -7.22
N LEU A 120 -13.14 2.83 -8.41
CA LEU A 120 -14.40 2.42 -9.02
C LEU A 120 -14.12 1.71 -10.33
N TYR A 121 -14.80 0.60 -10.59
CA TYR A 121 -14.68 -0.13 -11.85
C TYR A 121 -15.98 -0.80 -12.28
N ALA A 122 -16.06 -1.04 -13.58
CA ALA A 122 -17.06 -1.88 -14.21
C ALA A 122 -16.36 -2.87 -15.16
N GLN A 123 -16.84 -4.10 -15.18
CA GLN A 123 -16.32 -5.18 -16.01
C GLN A 123 -17.48 -5.93 -16.65
N PHE A 124 -17.28 -6.33 -17.90
CA PHE A 124 -18.17 -7.20 -18.62
C PHE A 124 -17.39 -8.42 -19.11
N GLY A 125 -17.88 -9.61 -18.76
CA GLY A 125 -17.30 -10.88 -19.18
C GLY A 125 -18.30 -11.71 -19.96
N ASN A 126 -17.87 -12.34 -21.04
CA ASN A 126 -18.71 -13.25 -21.79
C ASN A 126 -17.85 -14.35 -22.45
N LYS A 127 -18.50 -15.47 -22.78
CA LYS A 127 -17.92 -16.57 -23.54
C LYS A 127 -18.56 -16.64 -24.91
N TRP A 128 -17.76 -16.46 -25.95
CA TRP A 128 -18.15 -16.69 -27.33
C TRP A 128 -17.41 -17.89 -27.91
N LYS A 129 -18.13 -19.00 -28.10
CA LYS A 129 -17.56 -20.29 -28.54
C LYS A 129 -16.42 -20.73 -27.61
N ARG A 130 -15.19 -20.78 -28.13
CA ARG A 130 -13.98 -21.16 -27.39
C ARG A 130 -13.20 -19.96 -26.83
N LEU A 131 -13.70 -18.74 -27.02
CA LEU A 131 -13.10 -17.51 -26.50
C LEU A 131 -13.90 -17.00 -25.31
N TYR A 132 -13.30 -17.00 -24.13
CA TYR A 132 -13.76 -16.19 -23.01
C TYR A 132 -13.07 -14.84 -23.05
N TYR A 133 -13.82 -13.76 -22.92
CA TYR A 133 -13.27 -12.42 -22.84
C TYR A 133 -13.88 -11.67 -21.66
N ARG A 134 -13.06 -10.84 -21.03
CA ARG A 134 -13.47 -9.91 -19.99
C ARG A 134 -12.83 -8.57 -20.26
N ILE A 135 -13.65 -7.55 -20.42
CA ILE A 135 -13.22 -6.17 -20.63
C ILE A 135 -13.68 -5.33 -19.45
N GLY A 136 -12.84 -4.40 -19.02
CA GLY A 136 -13.08 -3.59 -17.86
C GLY A 136 -12.57 -2.18 -18.03
N VAL A 137 -13.25 -1.27 -17.35
CA VAL A 137 -12.82 0.12 -17.18
C VAL A 137 -12.94 0.48 -15.72
N GLY A 138 -11.99 1.25 -15.23
CA GLY A 138 -12.03 1.76 -13.86
C GLY A 138 -11.21 3.02 -13.73
N ALA A 139 -11.35 3.68 -12.59
CA ALA A 139 -10.57 4.85 -12.24
C ALA A 139 -10.26 4.83 -10.75
N ASN A 140 -9.04 5.24 -10.41
CA ASN A 140 -8.67 5.57 -9.04
C ASN A 140 -8.66 7.07 -8.84
N SER A 141 -9.17 7.53 -7.70
CA SER A 141 -8.84 8.83 -7.12
C SER A 141 -7.96 8.58 -5.90
N LEU A 142 -6.69 8.96 -6.00
CA LEU A 142 -5.72 8.90 -4.93
C LEU A 142 -5.53 10.29 -4.35
N PHE A 143 -5.68 10.42 -3.05
CA PHE A 143 -5.30 11.59 -2.28
C PHE A 143 -4.21 11.19 -1.30
N GLN A 144 -3.18 12.02 -1.23
CA GLN A 144 -2.03 11.83 -0.37
C GLN A 144 -1.69 13.15 0.31
N SER A 145 -1.46 13.12 1.62
CA SER A 145 -0.91 14.24 2.38
C SER A 145 0.32 13.77 3.13
N VAL A 146 1.45 14.46 2.95
CA VAL A 146 2.67 14.23 3.73
C VAL A 146 2.98 15.52 4.46
N ASN A 147 2.81 15.51 5.78
CA ASN A 147 2.82 16.71 6.61
C ASN A 147 1.82 17.75 6.08
N ASN A 148 2.31 18.78 5.37
CA ASN A 148 1.51 19.84 4.77
C ASN A 148 1.47 19.81 3.22
N ASP A 149 2.22 18.92 2.57
CA ASP A 149 2.20 18.79 1.11
C ASP A 149 1.11 17.80 0.69
N THR A 150 0.12 18.28 -0.08
CA THR A 150 -1.03 17.49 -0.51
C THR A 150 -0.99 17.27 -2.01
N ARG A 151 -1.32 16.05 -2.43
CA ARG A 151 -1.33 15.65 -3.84
C ARG A 151 -2.57 14.83 -4.13
N ARG A 152 -3.16 15.08 -5.30
CA ARG A 152 -4.30 14.31 -5.80
C ARG A 152 -3.98 13.81 -7.20
N TYR A 153 -4.20 12.52 -7.40
CA TYR A 153 -3.98 11.84 -8.67
C TYR A 153 -5.25 11.10 -9.08
N THR A 154 -5.65 11.28 -10.34
CA THR A 154 -6.71 10.48 -10.93
C THR A 154 -6.12 9.63 -12.03
N VAL A 155 -6.32 8.31 -11.95
CA VAL A 155 -5.71 7.36 -12.89
C VAL A 155 -6.78 6.48 -13.50
N PHE A 156 -6.91 6.54 -14.83
CA PHE A 156 -7.77 5.65 -15.60
C PHE A 156 -7.11 4.27 -15.77
N ARG A 157 -7.91 3.21 -15.60
CA ARG A 157 -7.45 1.82 -15.49
C ARG A 157 -8.30 0.90 -16.36
N PRO A 158 -8.05 0.87 -17.68
CA PRO A 158 -8.63 -0.16 -18.52
C PRO A 158 -8.06 -1.53 -18.17
N SER A 159 -8.85 -2.58 -18.37
CA SER A 159 -8.42 -3.96 -18.27
C SER A 159 -9.04 -4.82 -19.36
N VAL A 160 -8.28 -5.81 -19.82
CA VAL A 160 -8.71 -6.82 -20.77
C VAL A 160 -8.12 -8.17 -20.37
N ALA A 161 -8.93 -9.21 -20.42
CA ALA A 161 -8.50 -10.59 -20.26
C ALA A 161 -9.16 -11.42 -21.36
N LEU A 162 -8.37 -12.23 -22.06
CA LEU A 162 -8.78 -13.11 -23.14
C LEU A 162 -8.26 -14.51 -22.83
N THR A 163 -9.16 -15.49 -22.87
CA THR A 163 -8.83 -16.91 -22.70
C THR A 163 -9.39 -17.66 -23.90
N TYR A 164 -8.51 -18.24 -24.72
CA TYR A 164 -8.91 -19.01 -25.89
C TYR A 164 -8.56 -20.48 -25.71
N SER A 165 -9.57 -21.35 -25.68
CA SER A 165 -9.37 -22.80 -25.58
C SER A 165 -9.08 -23.38 -26.99
N LEU A 166 -7.84 -23.79 -27.26
CA LEU A 166 -7.49 -24.48 -28.51
C LEU A 166 -8.14 -25.88 -28.56
N SER A 167 -8.14 -26.57 -27.41
CA SER A 167 -8.73 -27.88 -27.20
C SER A 167 -9.26 -28.00 -25.77
N ASN A 168 -9.80 -29.15 -25.39
CA ASN A 168 -10.25 -29.41 -24.01
C ASN A 168 -9.09 -29.47 -23.00
N SER A 169 -7.84 -29.47 -23.46
CA SER A 169 -6.64 -29.62 -22.63
C SER A 169 -5.63 -28.49 -22.80
N PHE A 170 -5.92 -27.53 -23.69
CA PHE A 170 -4.98 -26.44 -23.99
C PHE A 170 -5.71 -25.10 -24.14
N GLU A 171 -5.24 -24.10 -23.39
CA GLU A 171 -5.78 -22.75 -23.39
C GLU A 171 -4.66 -21.72 -23.47
N ILE A 172 -4.94 -20.63 -24.19
CA ILE A 172 -4.08 -19.44 -24.26
C ILE A 172 -4.74 -18.34 -23.46
N ASN A 173 -3.99 -17.75 -22.52
CA ASN A 173 -4.45 -16.64 -21.69
C ASN A 173 -3.64 -15.39 -22.00
N TYR A 174 -4.33 -14.27 -22.24
CA TYR A 174 -3.74 -12.95 -22.40
C TYR A 174 -4.43 -11.96 -21.48
N THR A 175 -3.65 -11.25 -20.67
CA THR A 175 -4.15 -10.22 -19.75
C THR A 175 -3.40 -8.92 -19.98
N GLY A 176 -4.15 -7.82 -20.03
CA GLY A 176 -3.61 -6.47 -20.16
C GLY A 176 -4.36 -5.52 -19.25
N SER A 177 -3.64 -4.68 -18.52
CA SER A 177 -4.24 -3.76 -17.57
C SER A 177 -3.29 -2.64 -17.20
N VAL A 178 -3.86 -1.51 -16.78
CA VAL A 178 -3.11 -0.36 -16.27
C VAL A 178 -3.39 -0.22 -14.78
N TYR A 179 -2.33 -0.07 -13.98
CA TYR A 179 -2.41 0.12 -12.54
C TYR A 179 -1.55 1.33 -12.13
N PRO A 180 -2.03 2.19 -11.22
CA PRO A 180 -1.15 3.15 -10.58
C PRO A 180 -0.29 2.46 -9.52
N THR A 181 0.98 2.83 -9.50
CA THR A 181 1.88 2.56 -8.39
C THR A 181 1.63 3.58 -7.29
N MET A 182 1.07 3.16 -6.15
CA MET A 182 1.01 4.02 -4.96
C MET A 182 2.44 4.18 -4.41
N PRO A 183 2.92 5.41 -4.14
CA PRO A 183 4.24 5.61 -3.57
C PRO A 183 4.29 5.03 -2.14
N THR A 184 5.39 4.37 -1.79
CA THR A 184 5.64 3.87 -0.43
C THR A 184 6.20 4.97 0.47
N LEU A 185 6.03 4.82 1.79
CA LEU A 185 6.55 5.76 2.80
C LEU A 185 8.06 6.01 2.64
N SER A 186 8.82 4.95 2.31
CA SER A 186 10.25 5.00 2.00
C SER A 186 10.61 5.82 0.76
N ALA A 187 9.69 5.97 -0.20
CA ALA A 187 9.92 6.75 -1.42
C ALA A 187 9.58 8.25 -1.23
N ILE A 188 9.00 8.63 -0.09
CA ILE A 188 8.51 9.98 0.18
C ILE A 188 9.18 10.61 1.41
N SER A 189 9.67 9.82 2.36
CA SER A 189 10.44 10.35 3.49
C SER A 189 11.79 10.87 3.01
N SER A 190 11.93 12.20 2.95
CA SER A 190 13.18 12.88 2.61
C SER A 190 14.19 12.89 3.77
N TYR A 191 14.33 11.78 4.48
CA TYR A 191 15.22 11.71 5.64
C TYR A 191 16.28 10.63 5.47
N ASP A 192 17.51 11.08 5.28
CA ASP A 192 18.73 10.28 5.39
C ASP A 192 18.81 9.70 6.80
N GLN A 193 18.46 8.43 6.95
CA GLN A 193 18.81 7.70 8.16
C GLN A 193 20.33 7.56 8.17
N LYS A 194 21.02 8.38 8.99
CA LYS A 194 22.44 8.18 9.27
C LYS A 194 22.57 6.91 10.11
N ILE A 195 22.78 5.80 9.42
CA ILE A 195 22.92 4.46 10.01
C ILE A 195 24.38 4.22 10.44
N ASP A 196 25.34 4.98 9.88
CA ASP A 196 26.76 5.04 10.23
C ASP A 196 27.39 6.37 9.76
N SER A 197 28.69 6.60 10.04
CA SER A 197 29.48 7.75 9.55
C SER A 197 29.54 7.89 8.02
N CYS A 198 28.96 6.94 7.27
CA CYS A 198 28.81 7.01 5.82
C CYS A 198 27.43 7.56 5.45
N SER A 199 27.40 8.71 4.77
CA SER A 199 26.16 9.30 4.24
C SER A 199 25.88 8.72 2.86
N CYS A 200 24.88 7.84 2.72
CA CYS A 200 24.37 7.46 1.41
C CYS A 200 23.42 8.55 0.90
N LYS A 201 23.97 9.47 0.10
CA LYS A 201 23.22 10.50 -0.60
C LYS A 201 22.72 9.90 -1.91
N GLU A 202 21.43 9.62 -2.03
CA GLU A 202 20.83 9.19 -3.30
C GLU A 202 20.60 10.43 -4.18
N GLU A 203 21.65 10.79 -4.93
CA GLU A 203 21.67 11.95 -5.80
C GLU A 203 20.97 11.61 -7.12
N ILE A 204 19.67 11.89 -7.22
CA ILE A 204 18.95 11.86 -8.50
C ILE A 204 19.41 13.08 -9.32
N ARG A 205 20.40 12.88 -10.19
CA ARG A 205 20.73 13.82 -11.27
C ARG A 205 19.58 13.89 -12.28
N ARG A 206 19.15 15.11 -12.57
CA ARG A 206 18.33 15.46 -13.74
C ARG A 206 19.09 15.24 -15.04
#